data_AF-A0A850MH51-F1
#
_entry.id   AF-A0A850MH51-F1
#
_cell.length_a   1.000
_cell.length_b   1.000
_cell.length_c   1.000
_cell.angle_alpha   90.00
_cell.angle_beta   90.00
_cell.angle_gamma   90.00
#
_symmetry.space_group_name_H-M   'P 1'
#
loop_
_entity.id
_entity.type
_entity.pdbx_description
1 polymer ?
#
loop_
_entity_poly.entity_id
_entity_poly.type
_entity_poly.pdbx_seq_one_letter_code
_entity_poly.pdbx_strand_id
1 'polypeptide(L)'
;VKTKTPWVAIIFTMLIAMGFIFFGDIEIVARVTVFSVFLIFFLINIILIVLRKTRPDIERPFKVRPNIKWVPIFPVIGAITCFLMFFTFSEIGSSEYFFILIVQIIVISIGFGFYLIYKLYNRYRKKDQMTF
;
A
#
# COMPACT_ATOMS: atom_id res chain seq x y z
N VAL A 1 33.95 -0.28 -11.12
CA VAL A 1 32.77 -0.71 -10.33
C VAL A 1 31.52 -0.27 -11.09
N LYS A 2 30.73 -1.19 -11.68
CA LYS A 2 29.43 -0.82 -12.26
C LYS A 2 28.44 -0.69 -11.10
N THR A 3 28.00 0.52 -10.78
CA THR A 3 26.98 0.75 -9.76
C THR A 3 25.68 0.13 -10.24
N LYS A 4 25.05 -0.73 -9.43
CA LYS A 4 23.76 -1.37 -9.72
C LYS A 4 22.59 -0.41 -9.45
N THR A 5 22.74 0.85 -9.86
CA THR A 5 21.73 1.88 -9.64
C THR A 5 20.53 1.63 -10.54
N PRO A 6 19.29 1.58 -10.01
CA PRO A 6 18.08 1.39 -10.79
C PRO A 6 17.70 2.69 -11.53
N TRP A 7 18.53 3.11 -12.48
CA TRP A 7 18.42 4.39 -13.19
C TRP A 7 17.07 4.59 -13.90
N VAL A 8 16.49 3.53 -14.47
CA VAL A 8 15.16 3.57 -15.10
C VAL A 8 14.07 3.94 -14.09
N ALA A 9 14.11 3.37 -12.88
CA ALA A 9 13.14 3.67 -11.84
C ALA A 9 13.25 5.13 -11.38
N ILE A 10 14.48 5.64 -11.25
CA ILE A 10 14.76 7.03 -10.84
C ILE A 10 14.21 8.01 -11.88
N ILE A 11 14.53 7.83 -13.16
CA ILE A 11 14.05 8.72 -14.22
C ILE A 11 12.53 8.67 -14.30
N PHE A 12 11.94 7.47 -14.21
CA PHE A 12 10.49 7.30 -14.24
C PHE A 12 9.78 8.03 -13.09
N THR A 13 10.23 7.84 -11.84
CA THR A 13 9.62 8.53 -10.70
C THR A 13 9.87 10.04 -10.72
N MET A 14 11.03 10.49 -11.21
CA MET A 14 11.35 11.91 -11.40
C MET A 14 10.41 12.58 -12.39
N LEU A 15 10.15 11.95 -13.54
CA LEU A 15 9.23 12.50 -14.55
C LEU A 15 7.80 12.61 -14.01
N ILE A 16 7.34 11.61 -13.25
CA ILE A 16 6.03 11.66 -12.58
C ILE A 16 5.99 12.82 -11.57
N ALA A 17 7.03 12.96 -10.73
CA ALA A 17 7.12 14.02 -9.75
C ALA A 17 7.12 15.42 -10.39
N MET A 18 7.83 15.60 -11.50
CA MET A 18 7.79 16.85 -12.28
C MET A 18 6.39 17.17 -12.80
N GLY A 19 5.62 16.15 -13.19
CA GLY A 19 4.22 16.34 -13.61
C GLY A 19 3.33 16.94 -12.51
N PHE A 20 3.60 16.64 -11.24
CA PHE A 20 2.84 17.20 -10.11
C PHE A 20 3.02 18.71 -9.92
N ILE A 21 4.06 19.32 -10.49
CA ILE A 21 4.28 20.78 -10.41
C ILE A 21 3.11 21.55 -11.04
N PHE A 22 2.47 20.99 -12.06
CA PHE A 22 1.34 21.62 -12.76
C PHE A 22 0.03 21.60 -11.97
N PHE A 23 -0.07 20.83 -10.89
CA PHE A 23 -1.30 20.73 -10.09
C PHE A 23 -1.49 21.90 -9.11
N GLY A 24 -0.51 22.81 -8.98
CA GLY A 24 -0.65 24.13 -8.35
C GLY A 24 -0.77 24.14 -6.82
N ASP A 25 -1.30 23.08 -6.23
CA ASP A 25 -1.54 22.98 -4.79
C ASP A 25 -0.89 21.73 -4.19
N ILE A 26 0.16 21.95 -3.39
CA ILE A 26 0.87 20.89 -2.67
C ILE A 26 0.00 20.27 -1.56
N GLU A 27 -0.98 21.02 -1.05
CA GLU A 27 -1.86 20.58 0.03
C GLU A 27 -2.70 19.36 -0.39
N ILE A 28 -3.24 19.40 -1.62
CA ILE A 28 -4.02 18.30 -2.18
C ILE A 28 -3.16 17.02 -2.29
N VAL A 29 -1.94 17.14 -2.83
CA VAL A 29 -1.01 16.02 -2.98
C VAL A 29 -0.63 15.44 -1.62
N ALA A 30 -0.39 16.31 -0.64
CA ALA A 30 -0.10 15.90 0.74
C ALA A 30 -1.29 15.14 1.36
N ARG A 31 -2.51 15.67 1.24
CA ARG A 31 -3.73 15.02 1.78
C ARG A 31 -3.96 13.64 1.17
N VAL A 32 -3.83 13.50 -0.15
CA VAL A 32 -3.93 12.20 -0.84
C VAL A 32 -2.86 11.23 -0.35
N THR A 33 -1.61 11.68 -0.25
CA THR A 33 -0.48 10.85 0.17
C THR A 33 -0.66 10.35 1.60
N VAL A 34 -1.01 11.25 2.52
CA VAL A 34 -1.21 10.89 3.93
C VAL A 34 -2.39 9.91 4.08
N PHE A 35 -3.47 10.11 3.32
CA PHE A 35 -4.59 9.15 3.29
C PHE A 35 -4.12 7.76 2.82
N SER A 36 -3.35 7.68 1.74
CA SER A 36 -2.79 6.41 1.26
C SER A 36 -1.92 5.73 2.32
N VAL A 37 -1.07 6.49 3.01
CA VAL A 37 -0.20 5.97 4.08
C VAL A 37 -1.02 5.40 5.23
N PHE A 38 -2.09 6.07 5.66
CA PHE A 38 -2.98 5.53 6.70
C PHE A 38 -3.67 4.23 6.27
N LEU A 39 -4.14 4.15 5.02
CA LEU A 39 -4.72 2.92 4.47
C LEU A 39 -3.71 1.78 4.47
N ILE A 40 -2.49 2.04 3.98
CA ILE A 40 -1.41 1.05 3.96
C ILE A 40 -1.08 0.58 5.38
N PHE A 41 -0.92 1.48 6.34
CA PHE A 41 -0.63 1.10 7.72
C PHE A 41 -1.78 0.35 8.39
N PHE A 42 -3.02 0.76 8.15
CA PHE A 42 -4.18 0.01 8.62
C PHE A 42 -4.15 -1.44 8.10
N LEU A 43 -3.91 -1.61 6.80
CA LEU A 43 -3.89 -2.92 6.16
C LEU A 43 -2.70 -3.77 6.63
N ILE A 44 -1.50 -3.18 6.78
CA ILE A 44 -0.31 -3.88 7.30
C ILE A 44 -0.56 -4.37 8.73
N ASN A 45 -1.17 -3.54 9.59
CA ASN A 45 -1.50 -3.95 10.95
C ASN A 45 -2.48 -5.13 10.98
N ILE A 46 -3.49 -5.12 10.10
CA ILE A 46 -4.41 -6.26 9.94
C ILE A 46 -3.67 -7.49 9.42
N ILE A 47 -2.82 -7.34 8.40
CA ILE A 47 -2.03 -8.43 7.81
C ILE A 47 -1.15 -9.08 8.88
N LEU A 48 -0.55 -8.32 9.80
CA LEU A 48 0.23 -8.89 10.90
C LEU A 48 -0.60 -9.79 11.83
N ILE A 49 -1.84 -9.38 12.14
CA ILE A 49 -2.77 -10.17 12.96
C ILE A 49 -3.19 -11.44 12.20
N VAL A 50 -3.57 -11.30 10.93
CA VAL A 50 -4.00 -12.41 10.06
C VAL A 50 -2.87 -13.40 9.81
N LEU A 51 -1.65 -12.92 9.52
CA LEU A 51 -0.48 -13.76 9.25
C LEU A 51 0.01 -14.45 10.52
N ARG A 52 -0.29 -13.90 11.70
CA ARG A 52 -0.21 -14.72 12.91
C ARG A 52 -1.06 -15.96 12.69
N LYS A 53 -2.35 -15.79 12.34
CA LYS A 53 -3.41 -16.84 12.36
C LYS A 53 -3.19 -17.92 11.35
N THR A 54 -2.89 -17.49 10.13
CA THR A 54 -2.82 -18.37 9.00
C THR A 54 -1.50 -19.12 8.93
N ARG A 55 -0.40 -18.55 9.45
CA ARG A 55 0.95 -19.14 9.35
C ARG A 55 1.72 -19.06 10.68
N PRO A 56 1.31 -19.87 11.67
CA PRO A 56 1.97 -19.92 12.97
C PRO A 56 3.33 -20.62 12.96
N ASP A 57 3.57 -21.45 11.95
CA ASP A 57 4.74 -22.32 11.72
C ASP A 57 5.98 -21.59 11.21
N ILE A 58 5.82 -20.38 10.64
CA ILE A 58 6.94 -19.57 10.15
C ILE A 58 7.82 -19.11 11.32
N GLU A 59 9.14 -19.32 11.20
CA GLU A 59 10.12 -18.80 12.15
C GLU A 59 10.10 -17.26 12.18
N ARG A 60 9.94 -16.69 13.38
CA ARG A 60 9.85 -15.23 13.56
C ARG A 60 11.08 -14.72 14.30
N PRO A 61 12.07 -14.13 13.60
CA PRO A 61 13.29 -13.62 14.23
C PRO A 61 12.97 -12.50 15.23
N PHE A 62 11.93 -11.71 14.94
CA PHE A 62 11.37 -10.74 15.86
C PHE A 62 9.91 -11.06 16.18
N LYS A 63 9.58 -11.13 17.48
CA LYS A 63 8.21 -11.31 17.96
C LYS A 63 7.78 -10.06 18.70
N VAL A 64 6.76 -9.39 18.16
CA VAL A 64 6.09 -8.27 18.83
C VAL A 64 5.57 -8.76 20.19
N ARG A 65 5.97 -8.09 21.27
CA ARG A 65 5.48 -8.27 22.66
C ARG A 65 5.08 -6.88 23.16
N PRO A 66 4.01 -6.69 23.96
CA PRO A 66 3.12 -7.70 24.55
C PRO A 66 1.99 -8.17 23.60
N ASN A 67 1.50 -9.40 23.82
CA ASN A 67 0.40 -10.01 23.05
C ASN A 67 -0.70 -10.47 24.00
N ILE A 68 -1.97 -10.21 23.66
CA ILE A 68 -3.10 -10.78 24.39
C ILE A 68 -3.52 -12.07 23.69
N LYS A 69 -3.18 -13.22 24.29
CA LYS A 69 -3.22 -14.57 23.70
C LYS A 69 -2.41 -14.63 22.40
N TRP A 70 -3.06 -14.22 21.32
CA TRP A 70 -2.62 -14.44 19.96
C TRP A 70 -2.71 -13.16 19.12
N VAL A 71 -3.40 -12.14 19.63
CA VAL A 71 -3.50 -10.84 18.96
C VAL A 71 -2.39 -9.93 19.51
N PRO A 72 -1.49 -9.42 18.64
CA PRO A 72 -0.48 -8.46 19.07
C PRO A 72 -1.12 -7.11 19.40
N ILE A 73 -0.81 -6.55 20.56
CA ILE A 73 -1.49 -5.34 21.07
C ILE A 73 -1.11 -4.12 20.23
N PHE A 74 0.17 -3.95 19.89
CA PHE A 74 0.63 -2.82 19.09
C PHE A 74 -0.02 -2.73 17.71
N PRO A 75 -0.15 -3.83 16.93
CA PRO A 75 -0.90 -3.79 15.68
C PRO A 75 -2.38 -3.49 15.84
N VAL A 76 -3.02 -3.93 16.93
CA VAL A 76 -4.42 -3.56 17.19
C VAL A 76 -4.54 -2.06 17.45
N ILE A 77 -3.69 -1.52 18.32
CA ILE A 77 -3.67 -0.08 18.60
C ILE A 77 -3.38 0.69 17.32
N GLY A 78 -2.38 0.27 16.53
CA GLY A 78 -2.03 0.90 15.26
C GLY A 78 -3.16 0.85 14.22
N ALA A 79 -3.89 -0.27 14.13
CA ALA A 79 -5.06 -0.36 13.27
C ALA A 79 -6.17 0.58 13.75
N ILE A 80 -6.45 0.62 15.05
CA ILE A 80 -7.46 1.50 15.63
C ILE A 80 -7.08 2.97 15.42
N THR A 81 -5.82 3.37 15.64
CA THR A 81 -5.40 4.75 15.43
C THR A 81 -5.46 5.17 13.97
N CYS A 82 -5.02 4.32 13.04
CA CYS A 82 -5.18 4.59 11.61
C CYS A 82 -6.66 4.70 11.22
N PHE A 83 -7.51 3.85 11.79
CA PHE A 83 -8.95 3.90 11.57
C PHE A 83 -9.57 5.20 12.10
N LEU A 84 -9.20 5.62 13.31
CA LEU A 84 -9.65 6.88 13.91
C LEU A 84 -9.17 8.09 13.09
N MET A 85 -7.94 8.06 12.58
CA MET A 85 -7.39 9.14 11.75
C MET A 85 -8.22 9.38 10.49
N PHE A 86 -8.88 8.35 9.92
CA PHE A 86 -9.77 8.56 8.77
C PHE A 86 -10.93 9.53 9.08
N PHE A 87 -11.40 9.57 10.32
CA PHE A 87 -12.46 10.52 10.72
C PHE A 87 -11.94 11.95 10.91
N THR A 88 -10.63 12.14 11.02
CA THR A 88 -10.01 13.48 11.10
C THR A 88 -9.81 14.11 9.72
N PHE A 89 -9.88 13.31 8.64
CA PHE A 89 -9.71 13.80 7.26
C PHE A 89 -10.96 14.50 6.74
N SER A 90 -11.08 15.79 7.06
CA SER A 90 -12.12 16.70 6.54
C SER A 90 -13.55 16.26 6.85
N GLU A 91 -14.50 17.18 6.76
CA GLU A 91 -15.91 16.86 6.98
C GLU A 91 -16.35 15.76 6.01
N ILE A 92 -16.77 14.62 6.55
CA ILE A 92 -17.24 13.47 5.76
C ILE A 92 -18.39 13.96 4.88
N GLY A 93 -18.16 14.04 3.56
CA GLY A 93 -19.12 14.58 2.59
C GLY A 93 -18.67 15.85 1.87
N SER A 94 -17.52 16.42 2.21
CA SER A 94 -16.90 17.52 1.45
C SER A 94 -16.44 17.07 0.06
N SER A 95 -16.40 18.00 -0.90
CA SER A 95 -15.94 17.75 -2.28
C SER A 95 -14.48 17.27 -2.32
N GLU A 96 -13.64 17.74 -1.41
CA GLU A 96 -12.25 17.31 -1.26
C GLU A 96 -12.13 15.84 -0.85
N TYR A 97 -12.99 15.40 0.08
CA TYR A 97 -13.00 14.00 0.51
C TYR A 97 -13.36 13.07 -0.66
N PHE A 98 -14.36 13.43 -1.47
CA PHE A 98 -14.71 12.69 -2.69
C PHE A 98 -13.55 12.64 -3.69
N PHE A 99 -12.83 13.76 -3.89
CA PHE A 99 -11.67 13.81 -4.77
C PHE A 99 -10.58 12.83 -4.31
N ILE A 100 -10.24 12.84 -3.01
CA ILE A 100 -9.26 11.91 -2.44
C ILE A 100 -9.69 10.47 -2.69
N LEU A 101 -10.95 10.09 -2.42
CA LEU A 101 -11.43 8.73 -2.63
C LEU A 101 -11.33 8.28 -4.10
N ILE A 102 -11.68 9.15 -5.04
CA ILE A 102 -11.57 8.85 -6.48
C ILE A 102 -10.10 8.57 -6.85
N VAL A 103 -9.18 9.42 -6.40
CA VAL A 103 -7.74 9.22 -6.65
C VAL A 103 -7.27 7.88 -6.08
N GLN A 104 -7.71 7.48 -4.87
CA GLN A 104 -7.33 6.20 -4.30
C GLN A 104 -7.89 5.01 -5.08
N ILE A 105 -9.14 5.09 -5.55
CA ILE A 105 -9.75 4.05 -6.38
C ILE A 105 -8.95 3.91 -7.69
N ILE A 106 -8.54 5.01 -8.30
CA ILE A 106 -7.69 5.00 -9.51
C ILE A 106 -6.36 4.30 -9.21
N VAL A 107 -5.67 4.68 -8.12
CA VAL A 107 -4.38 4.08 -7.73
C VAL A 107 -4.51 2.57 -7.48
N ILE A 108 -5.54 2.14 -6.75
CA ILE A 108 -5.81 0.73 -6.49
C ILE A 108 -6.12 -0.01 -7.80
N SER A 109 -6.90 0.60 -8.69
CA SER A 109 -7.27 0.00 -9.97
C SER A 109 -6.04 -0.18 -10.88
N ILE A 110 -5.12 0.79 -10.91
CA ILE A 110 -3.84 0.69 -11.61
C ILE A 110 -3.03 -0.49 -11.05
N GLY A 111 -2.89 -0.57 -9.73
CA GLY A 111 -2.17 -1.68 -9.08
C GLY A 111 -2.79 -3.05 -9.37
N PHE A 112 -4.12 -3.13 -9.35
CA PHE A 112 -4.85 -4.35 -9.72
C PHE A 112 -4.65 -4.71 -11.20
N GLY A 113 -4.66 -3.72 -12.10
CA GLY A 113 -4.35 -3.90 -13.52
C GLY A 113 -2.96 -4.48 -13.74
N PHE A 114 -1.93 -3.91 -13.09
CA PHE A 114 -0.58 -4.47 -13.12
C PHE A 114 -0.53 -5.91 -12.58
N TYR A 115 -1.24 -6.19 -11.48
CA TYR A 115 -1.33 -7.54 -10.94
C TYR A 115 -1.97 -8.53 -11.94
N LEU A 116 -3.04 -8.12 -12.64
CA LEU A 116 -3.66 -8.95 -13.67
C LEU A 116 -2.73 -9.20 -14.85
N ILE A 117 -2.06 -8.16 -15.36
CA ILE A 117 -1.08 -8.29 -16.45
C ILE A 117 0.04 -9.24 -16.04
N TYR A 118 0.62 -9.05 -14.84
CA TYR A 118 1.64 -9.93 -14.29
C TYR A 118 1.14 -11.38 -14.17
N LYS A 119 -0.07 -11.58 -13.65
CA LYS A 119 -0.68 -12.90 -13.47
C LYS A 119 -0.94 -13.59 -14.82
N LEU A 120 -1.39 -12.85 -15.84
CA LEU A 120 -1.59 -13.37 -17.19
C LEU A 120 -0.26 -13.74 -17.85
N TYR A 121 0.74 -12.86 -17.77
CA TYR A 121 2.10 -13.11 -18.27
C TYR A 121 2.72 -14.37 -17.63
N ASN A 122 2.64 -14.49 -16.30
CA ASN A 122 3.22 -15.62 -15.59
C ASN A 122 2.45 -16.94 -15.82
N ARG A 123 1.13 -16.89 -16.04
CA ARG A 123 0.35 -18.06 -16.47
C ARG A 123 0.79 -18.57 -17.84
N TYR A 124 1.07 -17.67 -18.79
CA TYR A 124 1.53 -18.04 -20.12
C TYR A 124 2.89 -18.74 -20.06
N ARG A 125 3.86 -18.16 -19.34
CA ARG A 125 5.20 -18.73 -19.17
C ARG A 125 5.21 -20.10 -18.50
N LYS A 126 4.34 -20.34 -17.51
CA LYS A 126 4.23 -21.67 -16.86
C LYS A 126 3.65 -22.74 -17.78
N LYS A 127 2.86 -22.37 -18.78
CA LYS A 127 2.26 -23.33 -19.73
C LYS A 127 3.31 -23.87 -20.70
N ASP A 128 4.20 -23.01 -21.22
CA ASP A 128 5.28 -23.41 -22.13
C ASP A 128 6.33 -24.32 -21.49
N GLN A 129 6.55 -24.24 -20.17
CA GLN A 129 7.50 -25.12 -19.46
C GLN A 129 6.96 -26.52 -19.15
N MET A 130 5.65 -26.76 -19.26
CA MET A 130 5.05 -28.10 -19.05
C MET A 130 4.80 -28.86 -20.37
N THR A 131 5.12 -28.26 -21.51
CA THR A 131 4.99 -28.86 -22.85
C THR A 131 6.32 -29.38 -23.42
N PHE A 132 7.37 -29.44 -22.60
CA PHE A 132 8.65 -30.07 -22.92
C PHE A 132 8.92 -31.24 -21.97
#